data_AF-F7XTQ7-F1
#
_entry.id   AF-F7XTQ7-F1
#
_cell.length_a   1.000
_cell.length_b   1.000
_cell.length_c   1.000
_cell.angle_alpha   90.00
_cell.angle_beta   90.00
_cell.angle_gamma   90.00
#
_symmetry.space_group_name_H-M   'P 1'
#
loop_
_entity.id
_entity.type
_entity.pdbx_description
1 polymer ?
#
loop_
_entity_poly.entity_id
_entity_poly.type
_entity_poly.pdbx_seq_one_letter_code
_entity_poly.pdbx_strand_id
1 'polypeptide(L)'
;MPKFYLFDIGIANYLRRYEYRDMIGEEASRAFEHYFLLELMAYRAFSDKREEISFWCTKEGYEVDFVFQNHAFEVKISTPIQKRDLKGLLEFSKEHLHQLHVISMEPRKRLMHIDNKEITSLANSRISGANVVSPGFIAGNIYTSSK
;
A
#
# COMPACT_ATOMS: atom_id res chain seq x y z
N MET A 1 -2.25 8.63 15.60
CA MET A 1 -1.67 7.67 16.56
C MET A 1 -0.62 6.86 15.81
N PRO A 2 0.57 6.58 16.37
CA PRO A 2 1.59 5.80 15.65
C PRO A 2 1.06 4.40 15.28
N LYS A 3 1.35 3.96 14.04
CA LYS A 3 1.08 2.59 13.56
C LYS A 3 2.25 1.69 13.93
N PHE A 4 1.96 0.49 14.42
CA PHE A 4 2.96 -0.51 14.80
C PHE A 4 2.83 -1.76 13.93
N TYR A 5 3.94 -2.14 13.31
CA TYR A 5 4.03 -3.33 12.46
C TYR A 5 4.99 -4.32 13.08
N LEU A 6 4.48 -5.52 13.39
CA LEU A 6 5.30 -6.64 13.82
C LEU A 6 5.92 -7.33 12.59
N PHE A 7 6.93 -8.17 12.75
CA PHE A 7 7.48 -8.90 11.60
C PHE A 7 6.55 -10.02 11.11
N ASP A 8 5.71 -10.57 12.00
CA ASP A 8 4.78 -11.67 11.73
C ASP A 8 3.48 -11.51 12.53
N ILE A 9 2.37 -11.25 11.82
CA ILE A 9 1.02 -11.22 12.39
C ILE A 9 0.32 -12.58 12.34
N GLY A 10 0.83 -13.53 11.55
CA GLY A 10 0.32 -14.88 11.40
C GLY A 10 0.49 -15.70 12.67
N ILE A 11 1.65 -15.63 13.34
CA ILE A 11 1.85 -16.27 14.65
C ILE A 11 0.86 -15.69 15.67
N ALA A 12 0.71 -14.37 15.71
CA ALA A 12 -0.22 -13.71 16.61
C ALA A 12 -1.67 -14.15 16.35
N ASN A 13 -2.08 -14.24 15.08
CA ASN A 13 -3.38 -14.73 14.62
C ASN A 13 -3.62 -16.20 14.99
N TYR A 14 -2.62 -17.05 14.78
CA TYR A 14 -2.68 -18.47 15.13
C TYR A 14 -2.90 -18.67 16.64
N LEU A 15 -2.13 -17.97 17.47
CA LEU A 15 -2.23 -18.06 18.93
C LEU A 15 -3.60 -17.61 19.46
N ARG A 16 -4.20 -16.58 18.85
CA ARG A 16 -5.56 -16.12 19.18
C ARG A 16 -6.68 -16.92 18.49
N ARG A 17 -6.35 -17.96 17.71
CA ARG A 17 -7.29 -18.75 16.89
C ARG A 17 -8.16 -17.87 15.98
N TYR A 18 -7.55 -16.84 15.42
CA TYR A 18 -8.21 -15.92 14.50
C TYR A 18 -7.86 -16.29 13.06
N GLU A 19 -8.91 -16.42 12.24
CA GLU A 19 -8.80 -16.71 10.82
C GLU A 19 -9.57 -15.64 10.05
N TYR A 20 -8.94 -15.11 9.00
CA TYR A 20 -9.62 -14.23 8.05
C TYR A 20 -10.60 -15.07 7.24
N ARG A 21 -11.91 -14.83 7.42
CA ARG A 21 -12.94 -15.51 6.61
C ARG A 21 -13.01 -14.93 5.21
N ASP A 22 -12.97 -13.60 5.13
CA ASP A 22 -13.00 -12.82 3.90
C ASP A 22 -12.03 -11.64 4.03
N MET A 23 -11.64 -11.06 2.90
CA MET A 23 -10.86 -9.82 2.83
C MET A 23 -11.75 -8.60 3.11
N ILE A 24 -12.42 -8.59 4.26
CA ILE A 24 -13.40 -7.57 4.65
C ILE A 24 -13.14 -7.14 6.10
N GLY A 25 -13.34 -5.85 6.36
CA GLY A 25 -13.28 -5.28 7.71
C GLY A 25 -11.90 -4.72 8.09
N GLU A 26 -11.82 -4.23 9.32
CA GLU A 26 -10.66 -3.50 9.82
C GLU A 26 -9.42 -4.39 10.01
N GLU A 27 -9.59 -5.62 10.49
CA GLU A 27 -8.49 -6.58 10.66
C GLU A 27 -7.88 -6.96 9.30
N ALA A 28 -8.72 -7.19 8.29
CA ALA A 28 -8.25 -7.50 6.94
C ALA A 28 -7.58 -6.28 6.29
N SER A 29 -8.13 -5.08 6.50
CA SER A 29 -7.50 -3.82 6.07
C SER A 29 -6.10 -3.66 6.66
N ARG A 30 -5.96 -3.86 7.98
CA ARG A 30 -4.66 -3.80 8.67
C ARG A 30 -3.69 -4.87 8.18
N ALA A 31 -4.18 -6.09 7.93
CA ALA A 31 -3.35 -7.15 7.37
C ALA A 31 -2.87 -6.84 5.94
N PHE A 32 -3.72 -6.22 5.12
CA PHE A 32 -3.37 -5.84 3.75
C PHE A 32 -2.34 -4.70 3.72
N GLU A 33 -2.50 -3.70 4.59
CA GLU A 33 -1.52 -2.63 4.80
C GLU A 33 -0.17 -3.20 5.29
N HIS A 34 -0.22 -4.12 6.26
CA HIS A 34 0.95 -4.82 6.76
C HIS A 34 1.65 -5.65 5.69
N TYR A 35 0.90 -6.39 4.89
CA TYR A 35 1.44 -7.14 3.75
C TYR A 35 2.20 -6.22 2.79
N PHE A 36 1.64 -5.05 2.47
CA PHE A 36 2.29 -4.10 1.58
C PHE A 36 3.58 -3.52 2.18
N LEU A 37 3.61 -3.25 3.49
CA LEU A 37 4.85 -2.86 4.17
C LEU A 37 5.92 -3.94 4.05
N LEU A 38 5.57 -5.22 4.24
CA LEU A 38 6.54 -6.33 4.09
C LEU A 38 7.10 -6.41 2.66
N GLU A 39 6.26 -6.18 1.65
CA GLU A 39 6.72 -6.08 0.25
C GLU A 39 7.68 -4.90 0.04
N LEU A 40 7.40 -3.73 0.62
CA LEU A 40 8.30 -2.56 0.56
C LEU A 40 9.63 -2.84 1.26
N MET A 41 9.59 -3.44 2.46
CA MET A 41 10.78 -3.81 3.23
C MET A 41 11.63 -4.83 2.47
N ALA A 42 11.00 -5.84 1.89
CA ALA A 42 11.67 -6.82 1.05
C ALA A 42 12.33 -6.15 -0.16
N TYR A 43 11.58 -5.33 -0.90
CA TYR A 43 12.12 -4.59 -2.05
C TYR A 43 13.33 -3.72 -1.66
N ARG A 44 13.23 -2.99 -0.55
CA ARG A 44 14.33 -2.18 -0.01
C ARG A 44 15.57 -3.03 0.26
N ALA A 45 15.40 -4.17 0.93
CA ALA A 45 16.49 -5.09 1.27
C ALA A 45 17.13 -5.75 0.04
N PHE A 46 16.33 -6.21 -0.93
CA PHE A 46 16.82 -6.86 -2.14
C PHE A 46 17.48 -5.90 -3.14
N SER A 47 17.11 -4.61 -3.10
CA SER A 47 17.60 -3.59 -4.04
C SER A 47 18.71 -2.71 -3.45
N ASP A 48 19.25 -3.08 -2.29
CA ASP A 48 20.26 -2.35 -1.52
C ASP A 48 19.94 -0.85 -1.39
N LYS A 49 18.66 -0.54 -1.14
CA LYS A 49 18.17 0.83 -0.94
C LYS A 49 18.31 1.22 0.52
N ARG A 50 18.75 2.45 0.78
CA ARG A 50 18.99 2.97 2.14
C ARG A 50 17.92 3.92 2.62
N GLU A 51 17.04 4.34 1.72
CA GLU A 51 15.95 5.25 2.00
C GLU A 51 14.96 4.63 3.00
N GLU A 52 14.52 5.45 3.95
CA GLU A 52 13.56 5.03 4.95
C GLU A 52 12.16 4.92 4.34
N ILE A 53 11.37 3.99 4.90
CA ILE A 53 9.94 3.93 4.64
C ILE A 53 9.29 4.74 5.76
N SER A 54 8.59 5.80 5.40
CA SER A 54 7.90 6.68 6.34
C SER A 54 6.39 6.68 6.06
N PHE A 55 5.62 7.32 6.93
CA PHE A 55 4.22 7.66 6.70
C PHE A 55 4.09 9.18 6.74
N TRP A 56 2.97 9.71 6.27
CA TRP A 56 2.68 11.14 6.36
C TRP A 56 1.27 11.36 6.90
N CYS A 57 1.11 12.35 7.78
CA CYS A 57 -0.20 12.76 8.26
C CYS A 57 -0.25 14.25 8.58
N THR A 58 -1.42 14.86 8.44
CA THR A 58 -1.67 16.26 8.88
C THR A 58 -2.41 16.31 10.21
N LYS A 59 -2.51 17.52 10.80
CA LYS A 59 -3.29 17.74 12.03
C LYS A 59 -4.79 17.59 11.81
N GLU A 60 -5.24 17.81 10.57
CA GLU A 60 -6.62 17.70 10.11
C GLU A 60 -7.03 16.24 9.83
N GLY A 61 -6.08 15.29 9.91
CA GLY A 61 -6.34 13.86 9.81
C GLY A 61 -6.25 13.29 8.39
N TYR A 62 -5.64 13.99 7.45
CA TYR A 62 -5.23 13.38 6.18
C TYR A 62 -4.02 12.49 6.42
N GLU A 63 -3.99 11.32 5.78
CA GLU A 63 -2.93 10.34 5.95
C GLU A 63 -2.51 9.79 4.59
N VAL A 64 -1.22 9.48 4.45
CA VAL A 64 -0.66 8.64 3.39
C VAL A 64 0.05 7.49 4.11
N ASP A 65 -0.38 6.26 3.83
CA ASP A 65 0.06 5.07 4.56
C ASP A 65 1.57 4.86 4.47
N PHE A 66 2.15 5.02 3.26
CA PHE A 66 3.59 4.87 3.06
C PHE A 66 4.16 5.90 2.08
N VAL A 67 5.34 6.41 2.40
CA VAL A 67 6.21 7.20 1.52
C VAL A 67 7.56 6.49 1.45
N PHE A 68 8.02 6.23 0.23
CA PHE A 68 9.29 5.57 -0.02
C PHE A 68 9.89 6.08 -1.32
N GLN A 69 11.13 6.57 -1.26
CA GLN A 69 11.79 7.27 -2.37
C GLN A 69 10.91 8.40 -2.91
N ASN A 70 10.63 8.43 -4.22
CA ASN A 70 9.78 9.43 -4.88
C ASN A 70 8.33 8.94 -5.05
N HIS A 71 7.87 7.99 -4.23
CA HIS A 71 6.54 7.40 -4.31
C HIS A 71 5.76 7.59 -3.00
N ALA A 72 4.47 7.89 -3.14
CA ALA A 72 3.50 7.95 -2.06
C ALA A 72 2.39 6.93 -2.31
N PHE A 73 2.05 6.16 -1.27
CA PHE A 73 1.16 5.02 -1.36
C PHE A 73 0.01 5.13 -0.36
N GLU A 74 -1.20 4.97 -0.87
CA GLU A 74 -2.40 4.66 -0.10
C GLU A 74 -2.75 3.18 -0.27
N VAL A 75 -3.05 2.45 0.80
CA VAL A 75 -3.38 1.03 0.74
C VAL A 75 -4.84 0.83 1.13
N LYS A 76 -5.64 0.27 0.21
CA LYS A 76 -7.07 0.07 0.40
C LYS A 76 -7.49 -1.33 -0.01
N ILE A 77 -8.14 -2.03 0.91
CA ILE A 77 -8.79 -3.31 0.59
C ILE A 77 -10.03 -3.12 -0.30
N SER A 78 -10.60 -1.91 -0.32
CA SER A 78 -11.86 -1.60 -0.98
C SER A 78 -11.79 -1.64 -2.51
N THR A 79 -12.92 -2.00 -3.13
CA THR A 79 -13.13 -1.95 -4.58
C THR A 79 -14.56 -1.50 -4.89
N PRO A 80 -14.80 -0.58 -5.83
CA PRO A 80 -13.81 0.22 -6.57
C PRO A 80 -13.21 1.34 -5.69
N ILE A 81 -12.01 1.84 -6.02
CA ILE A 81 -11.50 3.04 -5.32
C ILE A 81 -12.26 4.27 -5.80
N GLN A 82 -12.61 5.14 -4.86
CA GLN A 82 -13.36 6.35 -5.08
C GLN A 82 -12.51 7.57 -4.74
N LYS A 83 -12.91 8.76 -5.24
CA LYS A 83 -12.20 10.02 -4.94
C LYS A 83 -12.02 10.26 -3.44
N ARG A 84 -12.97 9.84 -2.60
CA ARG A 84 -12.89 10.00 -1.14
C ARG A 84 -11.72 9.24 -0.51
N ASP A 85 -11.30 8.13 -1.13
CA ASP A 85 -10.20 7.27 -0.65
C ASP A 85 -8.83 7.87 -0.99
N LEU A 86 -8.80 8.91 -1.83
CA LEU A 86 -7.58 9.53 -2.36
C LEU A 86 -7.28 10.89 -1.74
N LYS A 87 -8.08 11.31 -0.74
CA LYS A 87 -7.94 12.62 -0.08
C LYS A 87 -6.55 12.81 0.52
N GLY A 88 -5.99 11.76 1.13
CA GLY A 88 -4.64 11.77 1.69
C GLY A 88 -3.57 12.09 0.65
N LEU A 89 -3.55 11.33 -0.45
CA LEU A 89 -2.64 11.54 -1.57
C LEU A 89 -2.81 12.92 -2.22
N LEU A 90 -4.06 13.38 -2.39
CA LEU A 90 -4.33 14.70 -2.95
C LEU A 90 -3.79 15.81 -2.05
N GLU A 91 -4.00 15.72 -0.74
CA GLU A 91 -3.48 16.68 0.23
C GLU A 91 -1.95 16.68 0.25
N PHE A 92 -1.35 15.48 0.34
CA PHE A 92 0.10 15.29 0.29
C PHE A 92 0.72 15.92 -0.97
N SER A 93 0.07 15.77 -2.13
CA SER A 93 0.57 16.27 -3.41
C SER A 93 0.59 17.79 -3.56
N LYS A 94 0.01 18.54 -2.61
CA LYS A 94 0.07 20.01 -2.61
C LYS A 94 1.46 20.52 -2.27
N GLU A 95 2.18 19.81 -1.41
CA GLU A 95 3.48 20.22 -0.88
C GLU A 95 4.63 19.28 -1.31
N HIS A 96 4.29 18.10 -1.82
CA HIS A 96 5.28 17.07 -2.13
C HIS A 96 5.18 16.61 -3.60
N LEU A 97 6.34 16.58 -4.28
CA LEU A 97 6.46 16.10 -5.66
C LEU A 97 6.80 14.60 -5.68
N HIS A 98 5.79 13.75 -5.52
CA HIS A 98 5.92 12.29 -5.58
C HIS A 98 4.93 11.71 -6.59
N GLN A 99 5.24 10.51 -7.10
CA GLN A 99 4.28 9.72 -7.84
C GLN A 99 3.25 9.15 -6.86
N LEU A 100 1.97 9.33 -7.17
CA LEU A 100 0.87 8.96 -6.28
C LEU A 100 0.30 7.61 -6.70
N HIS A 101 0.24 6.68 -5.75
CA HIS A 101 -0.19 5.31 -5.99
C HIS A 101 -1.26 4.92 -4.97
N VAL A 102 -2.31 4.24 -5.43
CA VAL A 102 -3.23 3.52 -4.56
C VAL A 102 -3.12 2.03 -4.83
N ILE A 103 -2.81 1.26 -3.79
CA ILE A 103 -2.72 -0.19 -3.84
C ILE A 103 -4.07 -0.75 -3.45
N SER A 104 -4.68 -1.51 -4.34
CA SER A 104 -6.03 -2.02 -4.10
C SER A 104 -6.24 -3.45 -4.58
N MET A 105 -7.39 -4.02 -4.21
CA MET A 105 -7.86 -5.30 -4.73
C MET A 105 -8.62 -5.15 -6.07
N GLU A 106 -8.59 -3.97 -6.70
CA GLU A 106 -9.19 -3.80 -8.03
C GLU A 106 -8.53 -4.80 -9.02
N PRO A 107 -9.28 -5.37 -9.98
CA PRO A 107 -8.77 -6.45 -10.82
C PRO A 107 -7.74 -5.98 -11.85
N ARG A 108 -7.62 -4.68 -12.10
CA ARG A 108 -6.76 -4.11 -13.15
C ARG A 108 -6.14 -2.80 -12.70
N LYS A 109 -4.89 -2.59 -13.12
CA LYS A 109 -4.21 -1.29 -13.02
C LYS A 109 -5.00 -0.24 -13.80
N ARG A 110 -5.16 0.96 -13.25
CA ARG A 110 -5.83 2.10 -13.89
C ARG A 110 -5.12 3.40 -13.57
N LEU A 111 -5.03 4.29 -14.56
CA LEU A 111 -4.59 5.68 -14.36
C LEU A 111 -5.80 6.57 -14.10
N MET A 112 -5.74 7.39 -13.05
CA MET A 112 -6.81 8.29 -12.65
C MET A 112 -6.32 9.73 -12.68
N HIS A 113 -7.13 10.63 -13.22
CA HIS A 113 -6.87 12.07 -13.23
C HIS A 113 -7.88 12.75 -12.32
N ILE A 114 -7.42 13.29 -11.19
CA ILE A 114 -8.27 13.95 -10.19
C ILE A 114 -7.58 15.25 -9.77
N ASP A 115 -8.30 16.37 -9.87
CA ASP A 115 -7.82 17.70 -9.44
C ASP A 115 -6.45 18.06 -10.03
N ASN A 116 -6.26 17.77 -11.33
CA ASN A 116 -5.01 17.93 -12.08
C ASN A 116 -3.82 17.09 -11.57
N LYS A 117 -4.09 16.07 -10.75
CA LYS A 117 -3.11 15.08 -10.29
C LYS A 117 -3.35 13.75 -10.98
N GLU A 118 -2.25 13.11 -11.35
CA GLU A 118 -2.24 11.75 -11.85
C GLU A 118 -2.04 10.79 -10.66
N ILE A 119 -2.94 9.81 -10.51
CA ILE A 119 -2.87 8.78 -9.49
C ILE A 119 -2.96 7.41 -10.16
N THR A 120 -2.01 6.53 -9.87
CA THR A 120 -2.00 5.18 -10.41
C THR A 120 -2.65 4.21 -9.41
N SER A 121 -3.77 3.58 -9.79
CA SER A 121 -4.33 2.44 -9.06
C SER A 121 -3.61 1.17 -9.50
N LEU A 122 -2.96 0.49 -8.56
CA LEU A 122 -2.24 -0.76 -8.78
C LEU A 122 -3.03 -1.92 -8.17
N ALA A 123 -3.40 -2.86 -9.04
CA ALA A 123 -4.12 -4.07 -8.70
C ALA A 123 -3.19 -5.10 -8.05
N ASN A 124 -3.46 -5.46 -6.79
CA ASN A 124 -2.76 -6.57 -6.14
C ASN A 124 -3.47 -7.91 -6.43
N SER A 125 -3.12 -8.53 -7.55
CA SER A 125 -3.66 -9.83 -7.98
C SER A 125 -3.06 -11.04 -7.25
N ARG A 126 -2.07 -10.86 -6.36
CA ARG A 126 -1.35 -11.98 -5.73
C ARG A 126 -2.07 -12.61 -4.53
N ILE A 127 -3.15 -11.99 -4.04
CA ILE A 127 -3.86 -12.46 -2.84
C ILE A 127 -4.99 -13.48 -3.18
N SER A 128 -5.31 -13.70 -4.46
CA SER A 128 -6.40 -14.60 -4.85
C SER A 128 -6.07 -16.10 -4.81
N GLY A 129 -4.96 -16.52 -4.19
CA GLY A 129 -4.61 -17.94 -4.07
C GLY A 129 -3.54 -18.17 -3.01
N ALA A 130 -3.75 -19.15 -2.14
CA ALA A 130 -2.82 -19.57 -1.11
C ALA A 130 -1.50 -20.04 -1.74
N ASN A 131 -0.53 -19.11 -1.89
CA ASN A 131 0.91 -19.29 -2.00
C ASN A 131 1.54 -17.90 -2.21
N VAL A 132 1.68 -17.13 -1.12
CA VAL A 132 2.40 -15.85 -1.12
C VAL A 132 3.89 -16.15 -1.02
N VAL A 133 4.50 -16.53 -2.15
CA VAL A 133 5.95 -16.76 -2.20
C VAL A 133 6.51 -16.06 -3.43
N SER A 134 6.81 -14.77 -3.29
CA SER A 134 7.98 -14.07 -3.87
C SER A 134 7.80 -12.55 -3.71
N PRO A 135 8.81 -11.80 -3.25
CA PRO A 135 8.81 -10.35 -3.38
C PRO A 135 8.88 -9.98 -4.86
N GLY A 136 7.95 -9.16 -5.33
CA GLY A 136 7.95 -8.78 -6.74
C GLY A 136 6.77 -7.95 -7.19
N PHE A 137 5.79 -7.71 -6.31
CA PHE A 137 4.71 -6.78 -6.64
C PHE A 137 5.26 -5.38 -6.91
N ILE A 138 6.13 -4.88 -6.01
CA ILE A 138 6.75 -3.55 -6.11
C ILE A 138 7.62 -3.45 -7.36
N ALA A 139 8.57 -4.37 -7.52
CA ALA A 139 9.47 -4.37 -8.66
C ALA A 139 8.70 -4.41 -10.00
N GLY A 140 7.73 -5.32 -10.14
CA GLY A 140 7.01 -5.55 -11.39
C GLY A 140 5.97 -4.48 -11.77
N ASN A 141 5.47 -3.69 -10.82
CA ASN A 141 4.39 -2.72 -11.08
C ASN A 141 4.80 -1.25 -10.97
N ILE A 142 5.86 -0.96 -10.20
CA ILE A 142 6.28 0.41 -9.88
C ILE A 142 7.63 0.72 -10.55
N TYR A 143 8.60 -0.20 -10.51
CA TYR A 143 9.98 0.07 -10.92
C TYR A 143 10.40 -0.50 -12.28
N THR A 144 9.54 -1.26 -12.99
CA THR A 144 9.84 -1.86 -14.31
C THR A 144 9.63 -0.97 -15.52
N SER A 145 9.13 0.27 -15.39
CA SER A 145 8.95 1.21 -16.52
C SER A 145 10.22 2.02 -16.84
N SER A 146 11.37 1.35 -16.95
CA SER A 146 12.59 1.95 -17.51
C SER A 146 13.41 0.91 -18.26
N LYS A 147 12.89 0.49 -19.42
CA LYS A 147 13.69 0.07 -20.58
C LYS A 147 13.03 0.60 -21.83
#